data_AF-A0A8J7IYD5-F1
#
_entry.id   AF-A0A8J7IYD5-F1
#
_cell.length_a   1.000
_cell.length_b   1.000
_cell.length_c   1.000
_cell.angle_alpha   90.00
_cell.angle_beta   90.00
_cell.angle_gamma   90.00
#
_symmetry.space_group_name_H-M   'P 1'
#
loop_
_entity.id
_entity.type
_entity.pdbx_description
1 polymer ?
#
loop_
_entity_poly.entity_id
_entity_poly.type
_entity_poly.pdbx_seq_one_letter_code
_entity_poly.pdbx_strand_id
1 'polypeptide(L)'
;MTEKLKSRLRAGTPLMWINTAMGSVSDANVPVSPAQVQEAEQNWRDLAPLLAQCFPELEPTGGVVSSELIEVPRLAQALGYEQGRHFVKADHALPVAGSVKARGGIPAHGVQDYI
;
A
#
# COMPACT_ATOMS: atom_id res chain seq x y z
N MET A 1 10.42 24.27 -1.19
CA MET A 1 9.04 24.52 -1.68
C MET A 1 8.93 25.97 -2.14
N THR A 2 8.58 26.23 -3.41
CA THR A 2 8.50 27.60 -3.95
C THR A 2 7.27 28.35 -3.45
N GLU A 3 7.30 29.69 -3.46
CA GLU A 3 6.14 30.53 -3.07
C GLU A 3 4.91 30.29 -3.96
N LYS A 4 5.13 29.99 -5.24
CA LYS A 4 4.05 29.61 -6.18
C LYS A 4 3.34 28.32 -5.74
N LEU A 5 4.07 27.31 -5.27
CA LEU A 5 3.48 26.07 -4.76
C LEU A 5 2.69 26.32 -3.47
N LYS A 6 3.24 27.10 -2.54
CA LYS A 6 2.56 27.45 -1.28
C LYS A 6 1.26 28.22 -1.53
N SER A 7 1.27 29.17 -2.45
CA SER A 7 0.07 29.94 -2.82
C SER A 7 -1.03 29.04 -3.39
N ARG A 8 -0.68 28.15 -4.34
CA ARG A 8 -1.63 27.17 -4.91
C ARG A 8 -2.19 26.20 -3.88
N LEU A 9 -1.36 25.75 -2.94
CA LEU A 9 -1.78 24.87 -1.84
C LEU A 9 -2.80 25.57 -0.93
N ARG A 10 -2.51 26.82 -0.53
CA ARG A 10 -3.43 27.64 0.28
C ARG A 10 -4.75 27.92 -0.43
N ALA A 11 -4.72 28.05 -1.75
CA ALA A 11 -5.90 28.27 -2.57
C ALA A 11 -6.72 26.99 -2.85
N GLY A 12 -6.29 25.81 -2.36
CA GLY A 12 -6.99 24.54 -2.62
C GLY A 12 -6.96 24.11 -4.10
N THR A 13 -6.05 24.66 -4.89
CA THR A 13 -5.96 24.32 -6.33
C THR A 13 -5.14 23.03 -6.52
N PRO A 14 -5.57 22.10 -7.39
CA PRO A 14 -4.76 20.92 -7.72
C PRO A 14 -3.37 21.36 -8.17
N LEU A 15 -2.31 20.73 -7.65
CA LEU A 15 -0.93 21.06 -7.97
C LEU A 15 -0.06 19.81 -7.96
N MET A 16 1.05 19.86 -8.69
CA MET A 16 2.09 18.84 -8.69
C MET A 16 3.36 19.42 -8.09
N TRP A 17 3.91 18.73 -7.10
CA TRP A 17 5.22 19.05 -6.54
C TRP A 17 6.18 17.90 -6.87
N ILE A 18 7.30 18.24 -7.51
CA ILE A 18 8.39 17.32 -7.79
C ILE A 18 9.48 17.51 -6.73
N ASN A 19 9.85 16.41 -6.07
CA ASN A 19 10.97 16.41 -5.13
C ASN A 19 12.29 16.43 -5.91
N THR A 20 12.94 17.59 -5.98
CA THR A 20 14.25 17.76 -6.63
C THR A 20 15.42 17.20 -5.83
N ALA A 21 15.19 16.80 -4.57
CA ALA A 21 16.19 16.19 -3.69
C ALA A 21 16.02 14.66 -3.62
N MET A 22 15.35 14.05 -4.59
CA MET A 22 15.23 12.60 -4.67
C MET A 22 16.61 12.00 -4.91
N GLY A 23 17.09 11.22 -3.94
CA GLY A 23 18.40 10.55 -3.97
C GLY A 23 18.28 9.03 -4.16
N SER A 24 19.43 8.36 -4.03
CA SER A 24 19.48 6.89 -4.05
C SER A 24 18.80 6.30 -2.81
N VAL A 25 18.26 5.08 -2.95
CA VAL A 25 17.75 4.30 -1.82
C VAL A 25 18.83 4.04 -0.77
N SER A 26 20.10 3.90 -1.19
CA SER A 26 21.24 3.73 -0.28
C SER A 26 21.43 4.88 0.69
N ASP A 27 20.99 6.08 0.30
CA ASP A 27 21.20 7.31 1.06
C ASP A 27 19.96 7.65 1.90
N ALA A 28 18.91 6.82 1.82
CA ALA A 28 17.66 7.03 2.52
C ALA A 28 17.84 6.74 4.02
N ASN A 29 17.75 7.79 4.84
CA ASN A 29 17.67 7.64 6.29
C ASN A 29 16.21 7.38 6.71
N VAL A 30 15.81 6.11 6.70
CA VAL A 30 14.46 5.68 7.10
C VAL A 30 14.50 4.90 8.42
N PRO A 31 13.52 5.08 9.32
CA PRO A 31 13.47 4.39 10.61
C PRO A 31 12.89 2.95 10.48
N VAL A 32 13.17 2.27 9.37
CA VAL A 32 12.67 0.93 9.07
C VAL A 32 13.81 0.12 8.47
N SER A 33 14.10 -1.03 9.09
CA SER A 33 15.11 -1.97 8.63
C SER A 33 14.48 -3.10 7.79
N PRO A 34 15.27 -3.76 6.91
CA PRO A 34 14.81 -4.95 6.21
C PRO A 34 14.34 -6.08 7.13
N ALA A 35 14.96 -6.24 8.31
CA ALA A 35 14.58 -7.25 9.29
C ALA A 35 13.16 -7.01 9.83
N GLN A 36 12.78 -5.75 10.08
CA GLN A 36 11.42 -5.40 10.51
C GLN A 36 10.37 -5.69 9.43
N VAL A 37 10.73 -5.57 8.14
CA VAL A 37 9.85 -5.94 7.03
C VAL A 37 9.65 -7.46 7.00
N GLN A 38 10.72 -8.23 7.18
CA GLN A 38 10.66 -9.69 7.24
C GLN A 38 9.86 -10.20 8.44
N GLU A 39 10.04 -9.57 9.60
CA GLU A 39 9.26 -9.86 10.81
C GLU A 39 7.77 -9.59 10.58
N ALA A 40 7.42 -8.43 10.01
CA ALA A 40 6.04 -8.12 9.68
C ALA A 40 5.44 -9.15 8.70
N GLU A 41 6.19 -9.53 7.66
CA GLU A 41 5.75 -10.56 6.71
C GLU A 41 5.53 -11.92 7.40
N GLN A 42 6.43 -12.33 8.29
CA GLN A 42 6.29 -13.59 9.02
C GLN A 42 5.08 -13.57 9.95
N ASN A 43 4.85 -12.50 10.69
CA ASN A 43 3.68 -12.39 11.56
C ASN A 43 2.37 -12.47 10.76
N TRP A 44 2.31 -11.90 9.55
CA TRP A 44 1.16 -12.05 8.66
C TRP A 44 0.95 -13.48 8.21
N ARG A 45 2.01 -14.24 7.94
CA ARG A 45 1.92 -15.68 7.62
C ARG A 45 1.41 -16.49 8.81
N ASP A 46 1.90 -16.19 10.01
CA ASP A 46 1.48 -16.88 11.24
C ASP A 46 0.03 -16.54 11.61
N LEU A 47 -0.43 -15.33 11.29
CA LEU A 47 -1.81 -14.89 11.52
C LEU A 47 -2.80 -15.43 10.47
N ALA A 48 -2.35 -15.81 9.28
CA ALA A 48 -3.22 -16.23 8.18
C ALA A 48 -4.20 -17.37 8.57
N PRO A 49 -3.79 -18.46 9.25
CA PRO A 49 -4.72 -19.50 9.70
C PRO A 49 -5.85 -18.98 10.60
N LEU A 50 -5.58 -17.99 11.45
CA LEU A 50 -6.60 -17.34 12.28
C LEU A 50 -7.53 -16.48 11.42
N LEU A 51 -6.99 -15.71 10.48
CA LEU A 51 -7.78 -14.87 9.58
C LEU A 51 -8.74 -15.70 8.72
N ALA A 52 -8.31 -16.87 8.25
CA ALA A 52 -9.17 -17.80 7.50
C ALA A 52 -10.38 -18.29 8.32
N GLN A 53 -10.19 -18.45 9.64
CA GLN A 53 -11.27 -18.86 10.54
C GLN A 53 -12.19 -17.68 10.91
N CYS A 54 -11.63 -16.50 11.13
CA CYS A 54 -12.39 -15.31 11.50
C CYS A 54 -13.18 -14.70 10.33
N PHE A 55 -12.66 -14.83 9.10
CA PHE A 55 -13.23 -14.22 7.90
C PHE A 55 -13.46 -15.30 6.83
N PRO A 56 -14.71 -15.75 6.63
CA PRO A 56 -15.03 -16.81 5.66
C PRO A 56 -14.57 -16.51 4.22
N GLU A 57 -14.53 -15.23 3.83
CA GLU A 57 -14.03 -14.80 2.51
C GLU A 57 -12.52 -15.02 2.29
N LEU A 58 -11.76 -15.27 3.36
CA LEU A 58 -10.34 -15.58 3.32
C LEU A 58 -10.04 -17.08 3.35
N GLU A 59 -11.03 -17.94 3.54
CA GLU A 59 -10.84 -19.40 3.53
C GLU A 59 -10.23 -19.88 2.20
N PRO A 60 -10.69 -19.44 1.01
CA PRO A 60 -10.12 -19.88 -0.26
C PRO A 60 -8.67 -19.46 -0.48
N THR A 61 -8.20 -18.42 0.24
CA THR A 61 -6.83 -17.92 0.16
C THR A 61 -5.97 -18.39 1.32
N GLY A 62 -6.48 -19.27 2.20
CA GLY A 62 -5.79 -19.72 3.40
C GLY A 62 -5.48 -18.58 4.37
N GLY A 63 -6.29 -17.52 4.39
CA GLY A 63 -6.10 -16.36 5.28
C GLY A 63 -5.30 -15.22 4.68
N VAL A 64 -4.84 -15.33 3.43
CA VAL A 64 -3.98 -14.32 2.81
C VAL A 64 -4.80 -13.09 2.41
N VAL A 65 -4.49 -11.95 3.02
CA VAL A 65 -5.06 -10.64 2.69
C VAL A 65 -4.29 -10.03 1.51
N SER A 66 -4.80 -10.23 0.31
CA SER A 66 -4.20 -9.70 -0.93
C SER A 66 -5.23 -9.08 -1.85
N SER A 67 -4.74 -8.30 -2.82
CA SER A 67 -5.56 -7.59 -3.81
C SER A 67 -4.94 -7.77 -5.19
N GLU A 68 -5.80 -7.78 -6.19
CA GLU A 68 -5.40 -7.95 -7.58
C GLU A 68 -4.52 -6.80 -8.09
N LEU A 69 -3.63 -7.11 -9.03
CA LEU A 69 -2.93 -6.14 -9.86
C LEU A 69 -3.55 -6.20 -11.26
N ILE A 70 -4.39 -5.21 -11.57
CA ILE A 70 -5.23 -5.21 -12.77
C ILE A 70 -4.55 -4.38 -13.85
N GLU A 71 -4.29 -4.97 -15.02
CA GLU A 71 -3.81 -4.21 -16.18
C GLU A 71 -4.97 -3.38 -16.78
N VAL A 72 -4.71 -2.09 -17.07
CA VAL A 72 -5.75 -1.12 -17.46
C VAL A 72 -5.47 -0.44 -18.81
N PRO A 73 -5.41 -1.19 -19.92
CA PRO A 73 -5.02 -0.64 -21.22
C PRO A 73 -6.01 0.41 -21.75
N ARG A 74 -7.31 0.22 -21.50
CA ARG A 74 -8.36 1.18 -21.92
C ARG A 74 -8.26 2.51 -21.18
N LEU A 75 -7.90 2.49 -19.89
CA LEU A 75 -7.72 3.70 -19.09
C LEU A 75 -6.47 4.45 -19.56
N ALA A 76 -5.38 3.73 -19.81
CA ALA A 76 -4.15 4.32 -20.36
C ALA A 76 -4.41 5.06 -21.67
N GLN A 77 -5.15 4.42 -22.59
CA GLN A 77 -5.57 5.05 -23.84
C GLN A 77 -6.41 6.30 -23.61
N ALA A 78 -7.42 6.23 -22.73
CA ALA A 78 -8.31 7.36 -22.45
C ALA A 78 -7.57 8.57 -21.82
N LEU A 79 -6.47 8.33 -21.09
CA LEU A 79 -5.62 9.36 -20.49
C LEU A 79 -4.50 9.85 -21.41
N GLY A 80 -4.36 9.29 -22.62
CA GLY A 80 -3.31 9.64 -23.58
C GLY A 80 -1.93 9.07 -23.21
N TYR A 81 -1.87 8.00 -22.40
CA TYR A 81 -0.64 7.30 -22.10
C TYR A 81 -0.39 6.19 -23.12
N GLU A 82 0.37 6.52 -24.15
CA GLU A 82 0.62 5.63 -25.30
C GLU A 82 1.82 4.68 -25.10
N GLN A 83 2.60 4.87 -24.05
CA GLN A 83 3.85 4.14 -23.81
C GLN A 83 3.77 3.32 -22.52
N GLY A 84 4.21 2.06 -22.57
CA GLY A 84 4.30 1.18 -21.40
C GLY A 84 2.99 0.51 -20.98
N ARG A 85 3.09 -0.33 -19.94
CA ARG A 85 1.95 -1.05 -19.34
C ARG A 85 1.48 -0.33 -18.09
N HIS A 86 0.18 -0.18 -17.94
CA HIS A 86 -0.44 0.54 -16.84
C HIS A 86 -1.26 -0.41 -15.98
N PHE A 87 -1.12 -0.30 -14.67
CA PHE A 87 -1.78 -1.17 -13.72
C PHE A 87 -2.48 -0.38 -12.62
N VAL A 88 -3.56 -0.94 -12.10
CA VAL A 88 -4.19 -0.52 -10.86
C VAL A 88 -3.91 -1.59 -9.81
N LYS A 89 -3.32 -1.19 -8.69
CA LYS A 89 -3.28 -2.00 -7.48
C LYS A 89 -4.63 -1.88 -6.78
N ALA A 90 -5.45 -2.94 -6.83
CA ALA A 90 -6.86 -2.92 -6.44
C ALA A 90 -7.10 -2.99 -4.92
N ASP A 91 -6.41 -2.16 -4.14
CA ASP A 91 -6.54 -2.18 -2.67
C ASP A 91 -7.94 -1.74 -2.19
N HIS A 92 -8.78 -1.16 -3.04
CA HIS A 92 -10.20 -0.91 -2.78
C HIS A 92 -11.04 -2.19 -2.67
N ALA A 93 -10.51 -3.33 -3.14
CA ALA A 93 -11.14 -4.64 -3.10
C ALA A 93 -10.41 -5.59 -2.15
N LEU A 94 -9.58 -5.06 -1.24
CA LEU A 94 -8.96 -5.90 -0.20
C LEU A 94 -10.05 -6.54 0.67
N PRO A 95 -9.93 -7.84 1.01
CA PRO A 95 -10.78 -8.48 2.00
C PRO A 95 -10.76 -7.74 3.35
N VAL A 96 -11.73 -8.04 4.20
CA VAL A 96 -11.95 -7.53 5.57
C VAL A 96 -12.44 -6.08 5.62
N ALA A 97 -11.75 -5.15 4.96
CA ALA A 97 -12.03 -3.71 5.11
C ALA A 97 -12.25 -2.94 3.80
N GLY A 98 -12.20 -3.60 2.63
CA GLY A 98 -12.47 -2.97 1.33
C GLY A 98 -11.57 -1.78 1.02
N SER A 99 -10.36 -1.74 1.60
CA SER A 99 -9.45 -0.61 1.47
C SER A 99 -8.03 -0.99 1.89
N VAL A 100 -7.06 -0.13 1.53
CA VAL A 100 -5.66 -0.24 1.98
C VAL A 100 -5.51 -0.34 3.51
N LYS A 101 -6.54 0.08 4.28
CA LYS A 101 -6.51 -0.03 5.74
C LYS A 101 -6.52 -1.47 6.25
N ALA A 102 -6.95 -2.44 5.45
CA ALA A 102 -6.81 -3.86 5.78
C ALA A 102 -5.34 -4.28 5.99
N ARG A 103 -4.37 -3.57 5.40
CA ARG A 103 -2.93 -3.91 5.51
C ARG A 103 -2.27 -3.44 6.81
N GLY A 104 -2.72 -2.32 7.37
CA GLY A 104 -2.10 -1.71 8.56
C GLY A 104 -3.01 -1.62 9.78
N GLY A 105 -4.32 -1.74 9.58
CA GLY A 105 -5.32 -1.74 10.65
C GLY A 105 -5.51 -3.10 11.30
N ILE A 106 -5.04 -4.19 10.68
CA ILE A 106 -4.98 -5.52 11.30
C ILE A 106 -3.67 -5.59 12.09
N PRO A 107 -3.72 -5.70 13.42
CA PRO A 107 -2.52 -5.86 14.24
C PRO A 107 -1.92 -7.24 13.98
N ALA A 108 -0.88 -7.29 13.15
CA ALA A 108 -0.03 -8.47 12.99
C ALA A 108 1.31 -8.28 13.73
N HIS A 109 1.35 -7.49 14.80
CA HIS A 109 2.50 -7.46 15.71
C HIS A 109 2.28 -8.52 16.78
N GLY A 110 3.35 -9.21 17.18
CA GLY A 110 3.29 -10.30 18.14
C GLY A 110 2.52 -9.89 19.40
N VAL A 111 1.61 -10.76 19.84
CA VAL A 111 0.80 -10.61 21.07
C VAL A 111 1.66 -10.71 22.35
N GLN A 112 3.00 -10.62 22.24
CA GLN A 112 3.93 -10.76 23.35
C GLN A 112 4.11 -9.49 24.19
N ASP A 113 3.69 -8.32 23.69
CA ASP A 113 3.83 -7.04 24.42
C ASP A 113 2.57 -6.61 25.20
N TYR A 114 1.55 -7.47 25.28
CA TYR A 114 0.28 -7.17 25.97
C TYR A 114 -0.10 -8.18 27.08
N ILE A 115 0.83 -9.02 27.53
CA ILE A 115 0.65 -9.90 28.70
C ILE A 115 1.84 -9.74 29.65
#